data_AF-A0A5R9PH59-F1
#
_entry.id   AF-A0A5R9PH59-F1
#
_cell.length_a   1.000
_cell.length_b   1.000
_cell.length_c   1.000
_cell.angle_alpha   90.00
_cell.angle_beta   90.00
_cell.angle_gamma   90.00
#
_symmetry.space_group_name_H-M   'P 1'
#
loop_
_entity.id
_entity.type
_entity.pdbx_description
1 polymer ?
#
loop_
_entity_poly.entity_id
_entity_poly.type
_entity_poly.pdbx_seq_one_letter_code
_entity_poly.pdbx_strand_id
1 'polypeptide(L)' 'MAGPELKNFRDSPWRYSQFVLLGVLLAGLVKWLSPLGWLSSLAIGAALGLAYFLFEKKRGVI' A
#
# COMPACT_ATOMS: atom_id res chain seq x y z
N MET A 1 18.95 12.29 24.23
CA MET A 1 19.19 11.36 23.11
C MET A 1 18.51 11.96 21.89
N ALA A 2 19.28 12.59 21.01
CA ALA A 2 18.72 13.13 19.77
C ALA A 2 18.45 11.95 18.83
N GLY A 3 17.18 11.62 18.62
CA GLY A 3 16.78 10.65 17.59
C GLY A 3 17.21 11.15 16.21
N PRO A 4 17.53 10.27 15.25
CA PRO A 4 17.96 10.70 13.93
C PRO A 4 16.89 11.60 13.31
N GLU A 5 17.27 12.83 12.93
CA GLU A 5 16.42 13.73 12.15
C GLU A 5 16.04 13.01 10.84
N LEU A 6 14.78 12.62 10.70
CA LEU A 6 14.22 12.12 9.44
C LEU A 6 14.17 13.29 8.43
N LYS A 7 15.29 13.55 7.75
CA LYS A 7 15.42 14.65 6.78
C LYS A 7 14.58 14.45 5.51
N ASN A 8 14.20 13.20 5.17
CA ASN A 8 13.35 12.90 4.02
C ASN A 8 12.44 11.68 4.28
N PHE A 9 11.21 11.71 3.74
CA PHE A 9 10.28 10.56 3.75
C PHE A 9 10.88 9.29 3.13
N ARG A 10 11.89 9.45 2.26
CA ARG A 10 12.64 8.37 1.62
C ARG A 10 13.48 7.54 2.59
N ASP A 11 13.90 8.13 3.71
CA ASP A 11 14.71 7.47 4.74
C ASP A 11 13.84 6.74 5.77
N SER A 12 12.52 6.91 5.71
CA SER A 12 11.60 6.25 6.63
C SER A 12 11.54 4.74 6.35
N PRO A 13 11.72 3.89 7.36
CA PRO A 13 11.55 2.44 7.20
C PRO A 13 10.13 2.05 6.77
N TRP A 14 9.15 2.96 6.93
CA TRP A 14 7.74 2.77 6.57
C TRP A 14 7.39 3.26 5.17
N ARG A 15 8.38 3.62 4.34
CA ARG A 15 8.14 4.07 2.95
C ARG A 15 7.27 3.10 2.14
N TYR A 16 7.37 1.80 2.41
CA TYR A 16 6.59 0.79 1.69
C TYR A 16 5.21 0.50 2.31
N SER A 17 4.95 1.02 3.51
CA SER A 17 3.68 0.79 4.21
C SER A 17 2.50 1.51 3.56
N GLN A 18 2.78 2.54 2.74
CA GLN A 18 1.77 3.20 1.92
C GLN A 18 1.07 2.23 0.95
N PHE A 19 1.80 1.27 0.38
CA PHE A 19 1.22 0.27 -0.55
C PHE A 19 0.31 -0.72 0.17
N VAL A 20 0.70 -1.10 1.39
CA VAL A 20 -0.07 -1.99 2.24
C VAL A 20 -1.36 -1.29 2.69
N LEU A 21 -1.26 -0.04 3.15
CA LEU A 21 -2.41 0.78 3.55
C LEU A 21 -3.36 1.01 2.37
N LEU A 22 -2.84 1.32 1.19
CA LEU A 22 -3.61 1.46 -0.04
C LEU A 22 -4.35 0.15 -0.35
N GLY A 23 -3.66 -1.00 -0.30
CA GLY A 23 -4.26 -2.31 -0.55
C GLY A 23 -5.38 -2.66 0.43
N VAL A 24 -5.21 -2.35 1.72
CA VAL A 24 -6.24 -2.57 2.75
C VAL A 24 -7.44 -1.65 2.55
N LEU A 25 -7.22 -0.37 2.24
CA LEU A 25 -8.28 0.57 1.91
C LEU A 25 -9.09 0.10 0.70
N LEU A 26 -8.41 -0.36 -0.35
CA LEU A 26 -9.06 -0.90 -1.55
C LEU A 26 -9.82 -2.20 -1.24
N ALA A 27 -9.27 -3.09 -0.41
CA ALA A 27 -9.98 -4.29 0.01
C ALA A 27 -11.28 -3.96 0.78
N GLY A 28 -11.21 -3.00 1.71
CA GLY A 28 -12.39 -2.51 2.44
C GLY A 28 -13.42 -1.90 1.50
N LEU A 29 -12.98 -1.08 0.54
CA LEU A 29 -13.84 -0.47 -0.48
C LEU A 29 -14.51 -1.52 -1.37
N VAL A 30 -13.77 -2.51 -1.86
CA VAL A 30 -14.30 -3.62 -2.65
C VAL A 30 -15.32 -4.40 -1.84
N LYS A 31 -15.02 -4.73 -0.58
CA LYS A 31 -15.96 -5.41 0.31
C LYS A 31 -17.23 -4.60 0.55
N TRP A 32 -17.13 -3.28 0.60
CA TRP A 32 -18.27 -2.39 0.81
C TRP A 32 -19.16 -2.27 -0.42
N LEU A 33 -18.56 -2.18 -1.61
CA LEU A 33 -19.26 -2.00 -2.88
C LEU A 33 -19.76 -3.29 -3.53
N SER A 34 -19.30 -4.45 -3.07
CA SER A 34 -19.61 -5.74 -3.70
C SER A 34 -20.05 -6.81 -2.69
N PRO A 35 -20.86 -7.79 -3.11
CA PRO A 35 -21.25 -8.92 -2.28
C PRO A 35 -20.12 -9.94 -2.09
N LEU A 36 -18.90 -9.64 -2.57
CA LEU A 36 -17.76 -10.54 -2.47
C LEU A 36 -17.38 -10.83 -1.00
N GLY A 37 -16.87 -12.03 -0.78
CA GLY A 37 -16.32 -12.43 0.51
C GLY A 37 -15.07 -11.62 0.87
N TRP A 38 -14.74 -11.61 2.16
CA TRP A 38 -13.55 -10.92 2.67
C TRP A 38 -12.24 -11.42 2.03
N LEU A 39 -12.11 -12.73 1.81
CA LEU A 39 -10.95 -13.33 1.14
C LEU A 39 -10.75 -12.77 -0.27
N SER A 40 -11.80 -12.75 -1.09
CA SER A 40 -11.74 -12.20 -2.46
C SER A 40 -11.44 -10.70 -2.44
N SER A 41 -12.03 -9.96 -1.51
CA SER A 41 -11.81 -8.52 -1.37
C SER A 41 -10.37 -8.18 -0.97
N LEU A 42 -9.80 -8.96 -0.03
CA LEU A 42 -8.39 -8.85 0.36
C LEU A 42 -7.45 -9.23 -0.78
N ALA A 43 -7.76 -10.29 -1.53
CA ALA A 43 -6.97 -10.67 -2.70
C ALA A 43 -6.95 -9.56 -3.77
N ILE A 44 -8.10 -8.93 -4.02
CA ILE A 44 -8.19 -7.79 -4.96
C ILE A 44 -7.40 -6.60 -4.44
N GLY A 45 -7.57 -6.21 -3.16
CA GLY A 45 -6.83 -5.11 -2.56
C GLY A 45 -5.31 -5.34 -2.57
N ALA A 46 -4.87 -6.56 -2.23
CA ALA A 46 -3.46 -6.95 -2.28
C ALA A 46 -2.89 -6.91 -3.71
N ALA A 47 -3.64 -7.40 -4.70
CA ALA A 47 -3.25 -7.36 -6.10
C ALA A 47 -3.09 -5.91 -6.59
N LEU A 48 -4.02 -5.02 -6.24
CA LEU A 48 -3.97 -3.61 -6.60
C LEU A 48 -2.80 -2.88 -5.90
N GLY A 49 -2.60 -3.12 -4.61
CA GLY A 49 -1.46 -2.55 -3.87
C GLY A 49 -0.11 -2.99 -4.45
N LEU A 50 0.01 -4.27 -4.82
CA LEU A 50 1.22 -4.81 -5.46
C LEU A 50 1.42 -4.26 -6.89
N ALA A 51 0.34 -4.16 -7.67
CA ALA A 51 0.40 -3.57 -9.01
C ALA A 51 0.85 -2.11 -8.97
N TYR A 52 0.34 -1.32 -8.01
CA TYR A 52 0.76 0.07 -7.81
C TYR A 52 2.23 0.15 -7.37
N PHE A 53 2.67 -0.72 -6.46
CA PHE A 53 4.07 -0.83 -6.06
C PHE A 53 4.99 -1.11 -7.26
N LEU A 54 4.65 -2.09 -8.09
CA LEU A 54 5.43 -2.43 -9.29
C LEU A 54 5.44 -1.29 -10.31
N PHE A 55 4.32 -0.56 -10.44
CA PHE A 55 4.21 0.60 -11.32
C PHE A 55 5.13 1.74 -10.88
N GLU A 56 5.12 2.09 -9.60
CA GLU A 56 6.00 3.13 -9.06
C GLU A 56 7.48 2.73 -9.11
N LYS A 57 7.79 1.44 -8.89
CA LYS A 57 9.13 0.88 -9.09
C LYS A 57 9.59 1.04 -10.54
N LYS A 58 8.72 0.77 -11.52
CA LYS A 58 9.02 0.95 -12.96
C LYS A 58 9.25 2.44 -13.32
N ARG A 59 8.59 3.36 -12.62
CA ARG A 59 8.74 4.82 -12.83
C ARG A 59 9.98 5.42 -12.15
N GLY A 60 10.72 4.64 -11.36
CA GLY A 60 11.88 5.14 -10.61
C GLY A 60 11.53 6.09 -9.46
N VAL A 61 10.26 6.08 -9.01
CA VAL A 61 9.80 6.88 -7.87
C VAL A 61 10.33 6.28 -6.55
N ILE A 62 10.33 4.94 -6.49
CA ILE A 62 10.78 4.11 -5.37
C ILE A 62 12.09 3.43 -5.69
#